data_AF-A0A966P4B3-F1
#
_entry.id   AF-A0A966P4B3-F1
#
_cell.length_a   1.000
_cell.length_b   1.000
_cell.length_c   1.000
_cell.angle_alpha   90.00
_cell.angle_beta   90.00
_cell.angle_gamma   90.00
#
_symmetry.space_group_name_H-M   'P 1'
#
loop_
_entity.id
_entity.type
_entity.pdbx_description
1 polymer ?
#
loop_
_entity_poly.entity_id
_entity_poly.type
_entity_poly.pdbx_seq_one_letter_code
_entity_poly.pdbx_strand_id
1 'polypeptide(L)'
;RLLWRWHAWHHSTDASDWLQTHRHHPISRLIAFAGEVVLLALWLRGLFGDVPWAAMLGAMACRRAYAIWLHSGSNWGVDRWFAAHLVLPAHHRAHHAGAPIYGGMFRHWDRLWSDQSLR
;
A
#
# COMPACT_ATOMS: atom_id res chain seq x y z
N ARG A 1 17.78 -1.38 -4.81
CA ARG A 1 17.74 -1.33 -6.31
C ARG A 1 17.05 -2.54 -6.94
N LEU A 2 17.22 -3.78 -6.47
CA LEU A 2 16.60 -4.97 -7.09
C LEU A 2 15.06 -4.92 -7.12
N LEU A 3 14.41 -4.79 -5.94
CA LEU A 3 12.94 -4.72 -5.84
C LEU A 3 12.33 -3.56 -6.63
N TRP A 4 13.05 -2.44 -6.70
CA TRP A 4 12.65 -1.26 -7.46
C TRP A 4 12.46 -1.56 -8.95
N ARG A 5 13.24 -2.47 -9.55
CA ARG A 5 13.11 -2.79 -10.98
C ARG A 5 11.74 -3.33 -11.34
N TRP A 6 11.15 -4.14 -10.47
CA TRP A 6 9.81 -4.69 -10.67
C TRP A 6 8.71 -3.74 -10.21
N HIS A 7 9.00 -2.90 -9.23
CA HIS A 7 8.08 -1.88 -8.76
C HIS A 7 7.95 -0.70 -9.74
N ALA A 8 9.03 -0.31 -10.43
CA ALA A 8 9.05 0.78 -11.40
C ALA A 8 8.05 0.57 -12.55
N TRP A 9 7.64 -0.67 -12.85
CA TRP A 9 6.54 -0.95 -13.76
C TRP A 9 5.23 -0.28 -13.33
N HIS A 10 4.96 -0.25 -12.03
CA HIS A 10 3.79 0.43 -11.45
C HIS A 10 3.82 1.95 -11.66
N HIS A 11 5.02 2.53 -11.60
CA HIS A 11 5.28 3.95 -11.84
C HIS A 11 5.44 4.32 -13.33
N SER A 12 5.29 3.38 -14.25
CA SER A 12 5.53 3.63 -15.68
C SER A 12 4.47 4.50 -16.37
N THR A 13 3.39 4.84 -15.66
CA THR A 13 2.26 5.60 -16.20
C THR A 13 2.02 6.85 -15.37
N ASP A 14 1.93 7.99 -16.04
CA ASP A 14 1.64 9.28 -15.39
C ASP A 14 0.17 9.41 -14.98
N ALA A 15 -0.72 8.59 -15.55
CA ALA A 15 -2.14 8.60 -15.23
C ALA A 15 -2.41 7.85 -13.90
N SER A 16 -2.73 8.61 -12.84
CA SER A 16 -3.27 8.05 -11.59
C SER A 16 -4.77 7.77 -11.74
N ASP A 17 -5.12 6.75 -12.52
CA ASP A 17 -6.45 6.18 -12.47
C ASP A 17 -6.48 4.91 -11.62
N TRP A 18 -7.67 4.49 -11.24
CA TRP A 18 -7.88 3.30 -10.41
C TRP A 18 -7.34 2.01 -11.03
N LEU A 19 -7.20 1.94 -12.36
CA LEU A 19 -6.62 0.79 -13.07
C LEU A 19 -5.11 0.69 -12.87
N GLN A 20 -4.42 1.78 -12.58
CA GLN A 20 -3.00 1.77 -12.22
C GLN A 20 -2.70 0.82 -11.03
N THR A 21 -3.65 0.67 -10.11
CA THR A 21 -3.61 -0.30 -9.00
C THR A 21 -3.40 -1.75 -9.46
N HIS A 22 -3.72 -2.05 -10.73
CA HIS A 22 -3.59 -3.37 -11.34
C HIS A 22 -2.26 -3.53 -12.08
N ARG A 23 -1.62 -2.43 -12.51
CA ARG A 23 -0.37 -2.41 -13.27
C ARG A 23 0.83 -2.69 -12.38
N HIS A 24 1.12 -3.97 -12.19
CA HIS A 24 2.33 -4.39 -11.49
C HIS A 24 3.00 -5.52 -12.28
N HIS A 25 4.32 -5.57 -12.20
CA HIS A 25 5.06 -6.72 -12.67
C HIS A 25 4.60 -8.00 -11.93
N PRO A 26 4.48 -9.16 -12.61
CA PRO A 26 4.04 -10.41 -11.97
C PRO A 26 4.87 -10.81 -10.75
N ILE A 27 6.20 -10.58 -10.80
CA ILE A 27 7.09 -10.83 -9.65
C ILE A 27 6.70 -9.97 -8.44
N SER A 28 6.35 -8.69 -8.64
CA SER A 28 5.89 -7.83 -7.54
C SER A 28 4.61 -8.38 -6.91
N ARG A 29 3.71 -8.97 -7.71
CA ARG A 29 2.49 -9.63 -7.21
C ARG A 29 2.81 -10.89 -6.42
N LEU A 30 3.74 -11.71 -6.91
CA LEU A 30 4.16 -12.92 -6.22
C LEU A 30 4.79 -12.60 -4.86
N ILE A 31 5.69 -11.61 -4.83
CA ILE A 31 6.34 -11.15 -3.59
C ILE A 31 5.31 -10.60 -2.62
N ALA A 32 4.39 -9.75 -3.08
CA ALA A 32 3.32 -9.23 -2.24
C ALA A 32 2.44 -10.36 -1.70
N PHE A 33 2.04 -11.32 -2.52
CA PHE A 33 1.24 -12.45 -2.08
C PHE A 33 1.98 -13.33 -1.05
N ALA A 34 3.24 -13.68 -1.31
CA ALA A 34 4.04 -14.48 -0.38
C ALA A 34 4.24 -13.76 0.96
N GLY A 35 4.58 -12.47 0.93
CA GLY A 35 4.79 -11.67 2.14
C GLY A 35 3.51 -11.40 2.92
N GLU A 36 2.47 -10.92 2.24
CA GLU A 36 1.24 -10.45 2.89
C GLU A 36 0.29 -11.58 3.27
N VAL A 37 0.28 -12.69 2.53
CA VAL A 37 -0.65 -13.80 2.77
C VAL A 37 0.06 -14.93 3.49
N VAL A 38 1.15 -15.45 2.93
CA VAL A 38 1.79 -16.65 3.47
C VAL A 38 2.52 -16.32 4.79
N LEU A 39 3.41 -15.33 4.79
CA LEU A 39 4.19 -15.01 6.00
C LEU A 39 3.30 -14.44 7.11
N LEU A 40 2.34 -13.58 6.78
CA LEU A 40 1.39 -13.05 7.77
C LEU A 40 0.52 -14.15 8.36
N ALA A 41 -0.01 -15.07 7.54
CA ALA A 41 -0.79 -16.21 8.03
C ALA A 41 0.01 -17.08 9.00
N LEU A 42 1.26 -17.39 8.64
CA LEU A 42 2.16 -18.19 9.48
C LEU A 42 2.50 -17.47 10.80
N TRP A 43 2.76 -16.16 10.74
CA TRP A 43 3.08 -15.36 11.92
C TRP A 43 1.88 -15.24 12.86
N LEU A 44 0.70 -14.92 12.33
CA LEU A 44 -0.53 -14.85 13.10
C LEU A 44 -0.90 -16.23 13.69
N ARG A 45 -0.63 -17.32 12.97
CA ARG A 45 -0.84 -18.68 13.50
C ARG A 45 0.01 -18.95 14.74
N GLY A 46 1.26 -18.50 14.75
CA GLY A 46 2.14 -18.65 15.91
C GLY A 46 1.70 -17.84 17.13
N LEU A 47 0.96 -16.74 16.94
CA LEU A 47 0.54 -15.84 18.02
C LEU A 47 -0.89 -16.06 18.50
N PHE A 48 -1.81 -16.33 17.57
CA PHE A 48 -3.25 -16.35 17.82
C PHE A 48 -3.88 -17.72 17.52
N GLY A 49 -3.08 -18.71 17.09
CA GLY A 49 -3.60 -19.98 16.58
C GLY A 49 -4.18 -19.84 15.16
N ASP A 50 -4.88 -20.86 14.69
CA ASP A 50 -5.34 -20.89 13.30
C ASP A 50 -6.25 -19.70 12.97
N VAL A 51 -5.81 -18.88 12.01
CA VAL A 51 -6.58 -17.74 11.51
C VAL A 51 -7.63 -18.24 10.52
N PRO A 52 -8.92 -17.94 10.71
CA PRO A 52 -9.96 -18.35 9.78
C PRO A 52 -9.71 -17.77 8.37
N TRP A 53 -9.80 -18.62 7.35
CA TRP A 53 -9.62 -18.21 5.95
C TRP A 53 -10.52 -17.03 5.54
N ALA A 54 -11.75 -16.98 6.06
CA ALA A 54 -12.66 -15.87 5.81
C ALA A 54 -12.11 -14.51 6.29
N ALA A 55 -11.45 -14.48 7.46
CA ALA A 55 -10.83 -13.27 7.98
C ALA A 55 -9.65 -12.82 7.10
N MET A 56 -8.84 -13.77 6.63
CA MET A 56 -7.73 -13.53 5.71
C MET A 56 -8.21 -12.92 4.39
N LEU A 57 -9.24 -13.53 3.80
CA LEU A 57 -9.84 -13.05 2.55
C LEU A 57 -10.47 -11.67 2.71
N GLY A 58 -11.16 -11.44 3.84
CA GLY A 58 -11.71 -10.12 4.19
C GLY A 58 -10.62 -9.05 4.27
N ALA A 59 -9.52 -9.34 4.98
CA ALA A 59 -8.39 -8.42 5.07
C ALA A 59 -7.76 -8.13 3.70
N MET A 60 -7.59 -9.15 2.85
CA MET A 60 -7.09 -9.00 1.48
C MET A 60 -8.03 -8.13 0.62
N ALA A 61 -9.34 -8.34 0.73
CA ALA A 61 -10.34 -7.55 0.01
C ALA A 61 -10.32 -6.08 0.47
N CYS A 62 -10.30 -5.82 1.78
CA CYS A 62 -10.20 -4.48 2.34
C CYS A 62 -8.92 -3.76 1.88
N ARG A 63 -7.77 -4.45 1.92
CA ARG A 63 -6.50 -3.90 1.43
C ARG A 63 -6.57 -3.59 -0.06
N ARG A 64 -7.23 -4.44 -0.86
CA ARG A 64 -7.38 -4.21 -2.30
C ARG A 64 -8.27 -3.01 -2.59
N ALA A 65 -9.39 -2.89 -1.88
CA ALA A 65 -10.27 -1.72 -1.96
C ALA A 65 -9.51 -0.44 -1.57
N TYR A 66 -8.72 -0.50 -0.50
CA TYR A 66 -7.86 0.61 -0.08
C TYR A 66 -6.86 1.01 -1.16
N ALA A 67 -6.16 0.05 -1.76
CA ALA A 67 -5.21 0.31 -2.84
C ALA A 67 -5.89 0.94 -4.06
N ILE A 68 -7.12 0.52 -4.41
CA ILE A 68 -7.90 1.13 -5.49
C ILE A 68 -8.24 2.58 -5.13
N TRP A 69 -8.69 2.81 -3.90
CA TRP A 69 -8.99 4.15 -3.41
C TRP A 69 -7.77 5.08 -3.44
N LEU A 70 -6.57 4.62 -3.09
CA LEU A 70 -5.33 5.42 -3.19
C LEU A 70 -5.09 5.99 -4.60
N HIS A 71 -5.60 5.33 -5.64
CA HIS A 71 -5.49 5.77 -7.03
C HIS A 71 -6.76 6.45 -7.55
N SER A 72 -7.76 6.70 -6.70
CA SER A 72 -9.08 7.27 -7.09
C SER A 72 -9.11 8.81 -7.19
N GLY A 73 -7.98 9.49 -6.97
CA GLY A 73 -7.88 10.95 -7.10
C GLY A 73 -8.41 11.76 -5.91
N SER A 74 -9.37 11.26 -5.12
CA SER A 74 -10.02 12.02 -4.05
C SER A 74 -9.80 11.42 -2.65
N ASN A 75 -9.42 12.27 -1.69
CA ASN A 75 -9.32 11.88 -0.28
C ASN A 75 -10.70 11.73 0.41
N TRP A 76 -11.82 11.93 -0.28
CA TRP A 76 -13.19 11.83 0.28
C TRP A 76 -13.46 12.68 1.52
N GLY A 77 -12.78 13.82 1.66
CA GLY A 77 -12.94 14.68 2.82
C GLY A 77 -12.40 14.10 4.13
N VAL A 78 -11.57 13.05 4.06
CA VAL A 78 -10.86 12.47 5.22
C VAL A 78 -10.07 13.57 5.93
N ASP A 79 -10.26 13.67 7.25
CA ASP A 79 -9.72 14.75 8.06
C ASP A 79 -8.21 14.65 8.31
N ARG A 80 -7.66 15.68 8.99
CA ARG A 80 -6.23 15.78 9.29
C ARG A 80 -5.74 14.69 10.25
N TRP A 81 -6.59 14.19 11.13
CA TRP A 81 -6.21 13.13 12.08
C TRP A 81 -5.89 11.85 11.30
N PHE A 82 -6.79 11.43 10.42
CA PHE A 82 -6.54 10.28 9.56
C PHE A 82 -5.39 10.53 8.58
N ALA A 83 -5.25 11.73 8.02
CA ALA A 83 -4.12 12.08 7.15
C ALA A 83 -2.75 11.97 7.84
N ALA A 84 -2.72 12.04 9.18
CA ALA A 84 -1.52 11.87 9.97
C ALA A 84 -1.08 10.39 10.02
N HIS A 85 -2.03 9.46 10.09
CA HIS A 85 -1.76 8.03 10.28
C HIS A 85 -1.83 7.22 8.98
N LEU A 86 -2.68 7.62 8.04
CA LEU A 86 -2.97 6.89 6.82
C LEU A 86 -2.41 7.58 5.58
N VAL A 87 -1.93 6.76 4.65
CA VAL A 87 -1.58 7.19 3.30
C VAL A 87 -2.89 7.48 2.58
N LEU A 88 -3.01 8.66 2.02
CA LEU A 88 -4.23 9.10 1.34
C LEU A 88 -3.95 9.18 -0.17
N PRO A 89 -4.97 9.28 -1.02
CA PRO A 89 -4.77 9.46 -2.46
C PRO A 89 -3.82 10.60 -2.83
N ALA A 90 -3.87 11.73 -2.11
CA ALA A 90 -2.90 12.82 -2.30
C ALA A 90 -1.45 12.42 -1.98
N HIS A 91 -1.24 11.68 -0.88
CA HIS A 91 0.09 11.17 -0.50
C HIS A 91 0.62 10.19 -1.55
N HIS A 92 -0.24 9.27 -2.03
CA HIS A 92 0.15 8.28 -3.03
C HIS A 92 0.46 8.92 -4.39
N ARG A 93 -0.26 9.96 -4.78
CA ARG A 93 0.12 10.76 -5.97
C ARG A 93 1.47 11.44 -5.80
N ALA A 94 1.73 12.03 -4.64
CA ALA A 94 3.03 12.64 -4.37
C ALA A 94 4.16 11.60 -4.42
N HIS A 95 3.93 10.39 -3.92
CA HIS A 95 4.84 9.24 -4.08
C HIS A 95 5.15 8.95 -5.55
N HIS A 96 4.12 8.84 -6.40
CA HIS A 96 4.29 8.67 -7.86
C HIS A 96 5.06 9.83 -8.51
N ALA A 97 4.96 11.05 -7.97
CA ALA A 97 5.74 12.22 -8.39
C ALA A 97 7.17 12.26 -7.80
N GLY A 98 7.61 11.23 -7.08
CA GLY A 98 8.97 11.11 -6.54
C GLY A 98 9.15 11.60 -5.11
N ALA A 99 8.07 11.95 -4.40
CA ALA A 99 8.17 12.24 -2.97
C ALA A 99 8.59 10.98 -2.19
N PRO A 100 9.43 11.11 -1.13
CA PRO A 100 9.91 10.00 -0.31
C PRO A 100 8.81 9.51 0.65
N ILE A 101 7.71 9.01 0.10
CA ILE A 101 6.62 8.35 0.82
C ILE A 101 6.74 6.88 0.46
N TYR A 102 6.90 6.01 1.45
CA TYR A 102 7.19 4.59 1.29
C TYR A 102 6.06 3.70 1.82
N GLY A 103 5.24 4.22 2.74
CA GLY A 103 4.08 3.53 3.29
C GLY A 103 3.03 3.24 2.22
N GLY A 104 2.45 2.03 2.26
CA GLY A 104 1.32 1.64 1.40
C GLY A 104 -0.07 1.82 2.03
N MET A 105 -0.14 2.00 3.35
CA MET A 105 -1.39 2.20 4.08
C MET A 105 -1.17 3.11 5.28
N PHE A 106 -0.11 2.87 6.04
CA PHE A 106 0.23 3.67 7.21
C PHE A 106 1.46 4.56 6.96
N ARG A 107 1.41 5.78 7.48
CA ARG A 107 2.50 6.78 7.39
C ARG A 107 3.56 6.65 8.50
N HIS A 108 3.41 5.70 9.43
CA HIS A 108 4.33 5.55 10.55
C HIS A 108 5.77 5.28 10.08
N TRP A 109 5.93 4.50 9.01
CA TRP A 109 7.21 4.24 8.38
C TRP A 109 7.80 5.48 7.70
N ASP A 110 6.96 6.29 7.06
CA ASP A 110 7.39 7.55 6.45
C ASP A 110 7.92 8.50 7.52
N ARG A 111 7.24 8.64 8.65
CA ARG A 111 7.72 9.47 9.77
C ARG A 111 9.07 9.04 10.33
N LEU A 112 9.39 7.76 10.26
CA LEU A 112 10.65 7.21 10.80
C LEU A 112 11.82 7.38 9.83
N TRP A 113 11.55 7.32 8.51
CA TRP A 113 12.61 7.19 7.51
C TRP A 113 12.55 8.20 6.36
N SER A 114 11.50 9.02 6.28
CA SER A 114 11.48 10.19 5.42
C SER A 114 11.40 11.46 6.24
N ASP A 115 12.21 12.44 5.86
CA ASP A 115 12.24 13.77 6.48
C ASP A 115 11.01 14.61 6.06
N GLN A 116 9.83 14.01 6.16
CA GLN A 116 8.55 14.58 5.76
C GLN A 116 7.71 14.81 7.03
N SER A 117 8.29 15.51 8.01
CA SER A 117 7.54 15.98 9.18
C SER A 117 6.55 17.09 8.84
N LEU A 118 6.70 17.80 7.71
CA LEU A 118 5.86 18.96 7.38
C LEU A 118 5.80 19.19 5.86
N ARG A 119 4.66 18.85 5.22
CA ARG A 119 3.88 19.70 4.29
C ARG A 119 2.44 19.20 4.23
#